data_AF-A0AA89BZL7-F1
#
_entry.id   AF-A0AA89BZL7-F1
#
_cell.length_a   1.000
_cell.length_b   1.000
_cell.length_c   1.000
_cell.angle_alpha   90.00
_cell.angle_beta   90.00
_cell.angle_gamma   90.00
#
_symmetry.space_group_name_H-M   'P 1'
#
loop_
_entity.id
_entity.type
_entity.pdbx_description
1 polymer ?
#
loop_
_entity_poly.entity_id
_entity_poly.type
_entity_poly.pdbx_seq_one_letter_code
_entity_poly.pdbx_strand_id
1 'polypeptide(L)'
;MNALVASLICLAFSSSPAFTASGPRSNILSYIYGPMNDLPLPKLAKSLGLSTLVKFLDVAELTGALSKPGTFTLFAPTDEAFKNLPPGLAKYLENNITALADVLKYHVLSVSVFSKDITNEELAPTLEGKSIRANKYGEVITIDGAKVTKPDLRASNGVLHVIDKVLLPPGGSLVELAIGCPKLSTLVKAVTIAGLVDTLNGSATLPLTLFTPMDSAFAKIPQEDLEKLLHDKTALTNVLTYHVINGTFYSAGLRDGDVPTLNGQTVNVKVSGEGVTLNGNVKVILADVTATNGVAHAIDTVLMPKSMTFDEIIARPNPRSDHVSRDCGRGNSKTLFVQRPRLDVRKHNFSVRSTNIWNSLPDDVVCAKSLISFKNKLDKFWRNQEVLYDYKADIRTGSRINNCKESESSEEDPTGTCVGNHP
;
A
#
# COMPACT_ATOMS: atom_id res chain seq x y z
N MET A 1 9.88 23.75 55.44
CA MET A 1 10.04 22.53 54.64
C MET A 1 10.97 22.66 53.42
N ASN A 2 11.60 23.82 53.14
CA ASN A 2 12.59 23.97 52.06
C ASN A 2 14.03 24.27 52.55
N ALA A 3 14.41 23.80 53.74
CA ALA A 3 15.78 23.96 54.27
C ALA A 3 16.41 22.66 54.81
N LEU A 4 15.70 21.53 54.77
CA LEU A 4 16.18 20.23 55.26
C LEU A 4 16.63 19.28 54.14
N VAL A 5 16.31 19.58 52.87
CA VAL A 5 16.69 18.75 51.71
C VAL A 5 18.08 19.13 51.16
N ALA A 6 18.54 20.38 51.38
CA ALA A 6 19.86 20.83 50.94
C ALA A 6 21.03 20.35 51.82
N SER A 7 20.78 20.01 53.10
CA SER A 7 21.84 19.52 54.02
C SER A 7 22.12 18.02 53.93
N LEU A 8 21.25 17.22 53.29
CA LEU A 8 21.54 15.78 53.06
C LEU A 8 22.45 15.53 51.85
N ILE A 9 22.63 16.51 50.97
CA ILE A 9 23.49 16.39 49.78
C ILE A 9 24.96 16.74 50.09
N CYS A 10 25.24 17.52 51.15
CA CYS A 10 26.61 17.85 51.57
C CYS A 10 27.25 16.88 52.59
N LEU A 11 26.46 16.05 53.29
CA LEU A 11 26.99 15.11 54.32
C LEU A 11 27.26 13.69 53.80
N ALA A 12 26.94 13.37 52.55
CA ALA A 12 27.37 12.14 51.89
C ALA A 12 28.72 12.29 51.14
N PHE A 13 29.34 13.48 51.20
CA PHE A 13 30.65 13.81 50.63
C PHE A 13 31.68 14.19 51.71
N SER A 14 31.70 13.52 52.85
CA SER A 14 32.92 13.46 53.67
C SER A 14 32.82 12.33 54.68
N SER A 15 33.94 11.64 54.89
CA SER A 15 34.18 10.64 55.94
C SER A 15 33.61 9.23 55.75
N SER A 16 34.34 8.41 54.97
CA SER A 16 34.74 7.04 55.34
C SER A 16 35.84 6.53 54.41
N PRO A 17 36.67 5.58 54.85
CA PRO A 17 38.12 5.63 54.73
C PRO A 17 38.64 5.29 53.33
N ALA A 18 39.90 5.66 53.08
CA ALA A 18 40.66 5.23 51.92
C ALA A 18 40.69 3.69 51.85
N PHE A 19 39.74 3.11 51.13
CA PHE A 19 39.82 1.74 50.66
C PHE A 19 40.70 1.79 49.41
N THR A 20 41.98 1.46 49.57
CA THR A 20 42.90 1.23 48.44
C THR A 20 42.49 -0.06 47.74
N ALA A 21 41.40 -0.02 46.99
CA ALA A 21 41.10 -1.02 45.98
C ALA A 21 41.81 -0.63 44.69
N SER A 22 43.01 -1.19 44.50
CA SER A 22 43.67 -1.30 43.19
C SER A 22 42.94 -2.34 42.32
N GLY A 23 41.65 -2.13 42.05
CA GLY A 23 40.84 -2.90 41.13
C GLY A 23 40.50 -2.05 39.90
N PRO A 24 40.48 -2.61 38.68
CA PRO A 24 40.16 -1.84 37.48
C PRO A 24 38.77 -1.24 37.65
N ARG A 25 38.64 0.07 37.42
CA ARG A 25 37.34 0.75 37.27
C ARG A 25 36.60 0.05 36.13
N SER A 26 35.76 -0.93 36.46
CA SER A 26 34.86 -1.55 35.49
C SER A 26 33.96 -0.45 34.96
N ASN A 27 34.21 -0.06 33.72
CA ASN A 27 33.52 1.02 33.05
C ASN A 27 32.01 0.69 33.05
N ILE A 28 31.14 1.55 33.59
CA ILE A 28 29.70 1.27 33.65
C ILE A 28 29.15 0.96 32.23
N LEU A 29 29.75 1.58 31.21
CA LEU A 29 29.47 1.28 29.80
C LEU A 29 29.84 -0.14 29.36
N SER A 30 30.85 -0.80 29.95
CA SER A 30 31.16 -2.20 29.62
C SER A 30 30.20 -3.18 30.29
N TYR A 31 29.59 -2.78 31.40
CA TYR A 31 28.56 -3.58 32.07
C TYR A 31 27.20 -3.51 31.34
N ILE A 32 26.90 -2.37 30.70
CA ILE A 32 25.64 -2.15 29.97
C ILE A 32 25.69 -2.68 28.52
N TYR A 33 26.84 -2.57 27.85
CA TYR A 33 27.00 -2.84 26.40
C TYR A 33 28.07 -3.91 26.07
N GLY A 34 28.65 -4.59 27.06
CA GLY A 34 29.69 -5.60 26.87
C GLY A 34 31.12 -5.04 26.70
N PRO A 35 32.15 -5.91 26.67
CA PRO A 35 33.54 -5.52 26.55
C PRO A 35 33.80 -4.83 25.21
N MET A 36 34.53 -3.72 25.24
CA MET A 36 34.95 -3.01 24.05
C MET A 36 36.17 -3.72 23.44
N ASN A 37 36.12 -4.01 22.14
CA ASN A 37 37.30 -4.50 21.43
C ASN A 37 38.12 -3.30 20.94
N ASP A 38 39.44 -3.35 21.12
CA ASP A 38 40.36 -2.32 20.60
C ASP A 38 40.52 -2.39 19.07
N LEU A 39 39.92 -3.40 18.43
CA LEU A 39 39.96 -3.61 16.99
C LEU A 39 38.93 -2.75 16.26
N PRO A 40 39.30 -2.11 15.12
CA PRO A 40 38.35 -1.45 14.24
C PRO A 40 37.44 -2.48 13.54
N LEU A 41 36.31 -2.00 13.02
CA LEU A 41 35.24 -2.83 12.45
C LEU A 41 35.73 -3.92 11.46
N PRO A 42 36.56 -3.64 10.43
CA PRO A 42 37.00 -4.69 9.50
C PRO A 42 37.85 -5.78 10.16
N LYS A 43 38.68 -5.40 11.14
CA LYS A 43 39.52 -6.35 11.89
C LYS A 43 38.69 -7.21 12.85
N LEU A 44 37.66 -6.61 13.46
CA LEU A 44 36.70 -7.33 14.29
C LEU A 44 35.87 -8.32 13.45
N ALA A 45 35.41 -7.93 12.26
CA ALA A 45 34.71 -8.84 11.35
C ALA A 45 35.58 -10.06 11.00
N LYS A 46 36.88 -9.85 10.77
CA LYS A 46 37.85 -10.93 10.51
C LYS A 46 38.00 -11.89 11.69
N SER A 47 38.07 -11.39 12.93
CA SER A 47 38.20 -12.25 14.11
C SER A 47 36.95 -13.08 14.40
N LEU A 48 35.79 -12.63 13.92
CA LEU A 48 34.51 -13.34 14.00
C LEU A 48 34.32 -14.39 12.89
N GLY A 49 35.29 -14.54 11.98
CA GLY A 49 35.22 -15.50 10.87
C GLY A 49 34.41 -15.03 9.67
N LEU A 50 34.10 -13.72 9.56
CA LEU A 50 33.37 -13.13 8.42
C LEU A 50 34.32 -12.86 7.25
N SER A 51 34.95 -13.92 6.77
CA SER A 51 36.08 -13.84 5.84
C SER A 51 35.68 -13.30 4.46
N THR A 52 34.46 -13.60 4.01
CA THR A 52 33.93 -13.18 2.70
C THR A 52 33.66 -11.68 2.69
N LEU A 53 33.06 -11.15 3.76
CA LEU A 53 32.83 -9.71 3.91
C LEU A 53 34.14 -8.93 3.86
N VAL A 54 35.16 -9.37 4.63
CA VAL A 54 36.45 -8.67 4.69
C VAL A 54 37.13 -8.65 3.31
N LYS A 55 37.09 -9.77 2.57
CA LYS A 55 37.59 -9.81 1.19
C LYS A 55 36.89 -8.81 0.28
N PHE A 56 35.57 -8.71 0.36
CA PHE A 56 34.82 -7.75 -0.45
C PHE A 56 35.09 -6.30 -0.04
N LEU A 57 35.26 -6.02 1.25
CA LEU A 57 35.68 -4.71 1.72
C LEU A 57 37.07 -4.32 1.21
N ASP A 58 38.00 -5.28 1.12
CA ASP A 58 39.34 -5.06 0.56
C ASP A 58 39.28 -4.79 -0.95
N VAL A 59 38.51 -5.57 -1.71
CA VAL A 59 38.31 -5.39 -3.16
C VAL A 59 37.63 -4.05 -3.48
N ALA A 60 36.67 -3.62 -2.65
CA ALA A 60 35.98 -2.35 -2.80
C ALA A 60 36.75 -1.15 -2.20
N GLU A 61 37.97 -1.36 -1.68
CA GLU A 61 38.82 -0.34 -1.04
C GLU A 61 38.16 0.39 0.15
N LEU A 62 37.18 -0.25 0.81
CA LEU A 62 36.44 0.32 1.94
C LEU A 62 37.10 0.06 3.30
N THR A 63 38.02 -0.90 3.40
CA THR A 63 38.69 -1.23 4.67
C THR A 63 39.46 -0.06 5.27
N GLY A 64 40.09 0.76 4.43
CA GLY A 64 40.78 1.97 4.87
C GLY A 64 39.82 3.00 5.48
N ALA A 65 38.67 3.23 4.82
CA ALA A 65 37.64 4.16 5.30
C ALA A 65 37.02 3.69 6.62
N LEU A 66 36.65 2.42 6.70
CA LEU A 66 36.04 1.81 7.90
C LEU A 66 37.04 1.50 9.02
N SER A 67 38.32 1.78 8.84
CA SER A 67 39.34 1.71 9.92
C SER A 67 39.66 3.08 10.52
N LYS A 68 39.15 4.17 9.93
CA LYS A 68 39.34 5.52 10.47
C LYS A 68 38.59 5.68 11.80
N PRO A 69 39.08 6.54 12.70
CA PRO A 69 38.33 6.93 13.89
C PRO A 69 36.97 7.53 13.49
N GLY A 70 35.91 7.13 14.20
CA GLY A 70 34.55 7.56 13.91
C GLY A 70 33.53 6.75 14.71
N THR A 71 32.26 7.00 14.45
CA THR A 71 31.13 6.27 15.02
C THR A 71 30.37 5.60 13.89
N PHE A 72 30.68 4.34 13.61
CA PHE A 72 30.03 3.58 12.54
C PHE A 72 29.17 2.45 13.11
N THR A 73 28.12 2.09 12.40
CA THR A 73 27.44 0.79 12.60
C THR A 73 27.60 -0.03 11.35
N LEU A 74 28.21 -1.21 11.46
CA LEU A 74 28.36 -2.15 10.36
C LEU A 74 27.41 -3.34 10.57
N PHE A 75 26.47 -3.51 9.65
CA PHE A 75 25.71 -4.73 9.54
C PHE A 75 26.51 -5.73 8.71
N ALA A 76 27.01 -6.79 9.35
CA ALA A 76 27.98 -7.69 8.76
C ALA A 76 27.32 -9.02 8.40
N PRO A 77 27.10 -9.33 7.10
CA PRO A 77 26.54 -10.62 6.69
C PRO A 77 27.50 -11.78 6.99
N THR A 78 26.93 -12.93 7.35
CA THR A 78 27.70 -14.18 7.49
C THR A 78 28.22 -14.69 6.14
N ASP A 79 29.25 -15.53 6.16
CA ASP A 79 29.72 -16.22 4.95
C ASP A 79 28.62 -17.10 4.33
N GLU A 80 27.67 -17.60 5.13
CA GLU A 80 26.47 -18.31 4.66
C GLU A 80 25.49 -17.37 3.95
N ALA A 81 25.33 -16.13 4.42
CA ALA A 81 24.50 -15.12 3.77
C ALA A 81 24.95 -14.86 2.33
N PHE A 82 26.27 -14.76 2.10
CA PHE A 82 26.83 -14.59 0.76
C PHE A 82 26.64 -15.83 -0.12
N LYS A 83 26.71 -17.05 0.45
CA LYS A 83 26.43 -18.30 -0.29
C LYS A 83 24.97 -18.45 -0.69
N ASN A 84 24.06 -17.90 0.11
CA ASN A 84 22.62 -17.94 -0.14
C ASN A 84 22.15 -16.89 -1.18
N LEU A 85 23.05 -16.04 -1.68
CA LEU A 85 22.73 -15.13 -2.77
C LEU A 85 22.36 -15.89 -4.05
N PRO A 86 21.40 -15.39 -4.84
CA PRO A 86 21.12 -15.95 -6.16
C PRO A 86 22.40 -16.01 -7.01
N PRO A 87 22.71 -17.13 -7.69
CA PRO A 87 23.99 -17.29 -8.40
C PRO A 87 24.28 -16.20 -9.43
N GLY A 88 23.24 -15.71 -10.12
CA GLY A 88 23.38 -14.60 -11.06
C GLY A 88 23.74 -13.28 -10.39
N LEU A 89 23.19 -13.01 -9.21
CA LEU A 89 23.48 -11.80 -8.44
C LEU A 89 24.88 -11.86 -7.81
N ALA A 90 25.27 -13.02 -7.25
CA ALA A 90 26.62 -13.22 -6.72
C ALA A 90 27.68 -12.94 -7.81
N LYS A 91 27.50 -13.54 -8.99
CA LYS A 91 28.38 -13.30 -10.14
C LYS A 91 28.37 -11.85 -10.60
N TYR A 92 27.23 -11.17 -10.54
CA TYR A 92 27.14 -9.74 -10.89
C TYR A 92 27.96 -8.88 -9.92
N LEU A 93 27.84 -9.12 -8.60
CA LEU A 93 28.59 -8.37 -7.58
C LEU A 93 30.10 -8.65 -7.65
N GLU A 94 30.50 -9.87 -7.99
CA GLU A 94 31.93 -10.20 -8.17
C GLU A 94 32.56 -9.48 -9.37
N ASN A 95 31.79 -9.28 -10.45
CA ASN A 95 32.30 -8.65 -11.68
C ASN A 95 32.11 -7.12 -11.69
N ASN A 96 31.27 -6.59 -10.81
CA ASN A 96 30.95 -5.17 -10.76
C ASN A 96 31.34 -4.54 -9.41
N ILE A 97 32.56 -4.00 -9.36
CA ILE A 97 33.14 -3.40 -8.15
C ILE A 97 32.32 -2.20 -7.67
N THR A 98 31.73 -1.40 -8.56
CA THR A 98 30.94 -0.23 -8.14
C THR A 98 29.64 -0.68 -7.47
N ALA A 99 28.95 -1.66 -8.06
CA ALA A 99 27.75 -2.24 -7.45
C ALA A 99 28.06 -2.91 -6.10
N LEU A 100 29.19 -3.62 -6.01
CA LEU A 100 29.65 -4.21 -4.75
C LEU A 100 29.93 -3.13 -3.70
N ALA A 101 30.60 -2.04 -4.06
CA ALA A 101 30.88 -0.93 -3.16
C ALA A 101 29.59 -0.28 -2.65
N ASP A 102 28.58 -0.10 -3.50
CA ASP A 102 27.30 0.49 -3.10
C ASP A 102 26.52 -0.45 -2.17
N VAL A 103 26.52 -1.77 -2.44
CA VAL A 103 25.98 -2.77 -1.50
C VAL A 103 26.70 -2.71 -0.16
N LEU A 104 28.04 -2.64 -0.13
CA LEU A 104 28.80 -2.58 1.13
C LEU A 104 28.58 -1.27 1.88
N LYS A 105 28.45 -0.13 1.21
CA LYS A 105 28.09 1.14 1.83
C LYS A 105 26.68 1.12 2.42
N TYR A 106 25.75 0.39 1.79
CA TYR A 106 24.39 0.21 2.31
C TYR A 106 24.36 -0.59 3.62
N HIS A 107 25.39 -1.39 3.90
CA HIS A 107 25.53 -2.09 5.19
C HIS A 107 26.09 -1.20 6.31
N VAL A 108 26.43 0.06 6.03
CA VAL A 108 27.12 0.93 6.99
C VAL A 108 26.31 2.19 7.29
N LEU A 109 26.16 2.49 8.58
CA LEU A 109 25.66 3.78 9.08
C LEU A 109 26.81 4.64 9.61
N SER A 110 26.69 5.96 9.48
CA SER A 110 27.62 6.96 10.03
C SER A 110 27.37 7.30 11.51
N VAL A 111 26.61 6.46 12.21
CA VAL A 111 26.27 6.60 13.63
C VAL A 111 26.41 5.25 14.32
N SER A 112 26.68 5.25 15.63
CA SER A 112 26.68 4.04 16.45
C SER A 112 25.27 3.78 16.96
N VAL A 113 24.66 2.66 16.56
CA VAL A 113 23.32 2.24 16.95
C VAL A 113 23.42 0.88 17.62
N PHE A 114 22.96 0.79 18.88
CA PHE A 114 22.87 -0.47 19.60
C PHE A 114 21.49 -1.10 19.42
N SER A 115 21.39 -2.41 19.63
CA SER A 115 20.13 -3.16 19.53
C SER A 115 19.02 -2.63 20.43
N LYS A 116 19.40 -1.99 21.54
CA LYS A 116 18.48 -1.37 22.50
C LYS A 116 17.87 -0.06 21.98
N ASP A 117 18.61 0.65 21.13
CA ASP A 117 18.20 1.93 20.57
C ASP A 117 17.31 1.74 19.33
N ILE A 118 17.33 0.55 18.73
CA ILE A 118 16.50 0.22 17.56
C ILE A 118 15.03 0.16 17.96
N THR A 119 14.25 1.02 17.32
CA THR A 119 12.79 1.04 17.38
C THR A 119 12.16 0.34 16.16
N ASN A 120 10.90 -0.06 16.26
CA ASN A 120 10.22 -0.73 15.15
C ASN A 120 9.81 0.28 14.07
N GLU A 121 9.98 -0.09 12.79
CA GLU A 121 9.75 0.78 11.62
C GLU A 121 10.71 1.98 11.52
N GLU A 122 11.89 1.88 12.14
CA GLU A 122 12.88 2.94 12.12
C GLU A 122 13.63 2.98 10.79
N LEU A 123 13.74 4.16 10.18
CA LEU A 123 14.53 4.38 8.97
C LEU A 123 15.86 5.03 9.33
N ALA A 124 16.97 4.39 8.96
CA ALA A 124 18.31 4.92 9.20
C ALA A 124 19.08 5.11 7.87
N PRO A 125 19.61 6.32 7.58
CA PRO A 125 20.35 6.58 6.35
C PRO A 125 21.71 5.89 6.36
N THR A 126 22.03 5.22 5.26
CA THR A 126 23.31 4.51 5.07
C THR A 126 24.36 5.38 4.39
N LEU A 127 25.60 4.91 4.31
CA LEU A 127 26.67 5.55 3.54
C LEU A 127 26.42 5.57 2.02
N GLU A 128 25.54 4.70 1.50
CA GLU A 128 25.16 4.72 0.08
C GLU A 128 24.19 5.89 -0.20
N GLY A 129 23.41 6.29 0.81
CA GLY A 129 22.46 7.40 0.75
C GLY A 129 21.01 6.94 0.95
N LYS A 130 20.67 5.71 0.55
CA LYS A 130 19.36 5.12 0.86
C LYS A 130 19.28 4.71 2.33
N SER A 131 18.06 4.69 2.86
CA SER A 131 17.81 4.24 4.23
C SER A 131 17.58 2.75 4.29
N ILE A 132 18.08 2.13 5.36
CA ILE A 132 17.63 0.80 5.79
C ILE A 132 16.40 0.95 6.68
N ARG A 133 15.54 -0.07 6.71
CA ARG A 133 14.43 -0.16 7.67
C ARG A 133 14.76 -1.19 8.74
N ALA A 134 14.77 -0.75 10.00
CA ALA A 134 14.90 -1.62 11.16
C ALA A 134 13.51 -1.95 11.73
N ASN A 135 13.28 -3.24 12.01
CA ASN A 135 12.05 -3.73 12.61
C ASN A 135 12.36 -4.57 13.85
N LYS A 136 11.41 -4.55 14.80
CA LYS A 136 11.51 -5.27 16.05
C LYS A 136 10.25 -6.08 16.30
N TYR A 137 10.40 -7.40 16.27
CA TYR A 137 9.33 -8.38 16.42
C TYR A 137 9.49 -9.13 17.75
N GLY A 138 9.20 -8.45 18.86
CA GLY A 138 9.53 -8.93 20.20
C GLY A 138 11.04 -8.85 20.44
N GLU A 139 11.72 -9.99 20.61
CA GLU A 139 13.18 -10.06 20.76
C GLU A 139 13.92 -10.15 19.43
N VAL A 140 13.22 -10.47 18.33
CA VAL A 140 13.83 -10.58 17.01
C VAL A 140 13.97 -9.19 16.40
N ILE A 141 15.21 -8.81 16.05
CA ILE A 141 15.51 -7.58 15.33
C ILE A 141 15.88 -7.94 13.89
N THR A 142 15.33 -7.18 12.94
CA THR A 142 15.66 -7.32 11.52
C THR A 142 16.03 -5.99 10.90
N ILE A 143 16.96 -6.02 9.96
CA ILE A 143 17.36 -4.89 9.13
C ILE A 143 17.02 -5.25 7.69
N ASP A 144 16.03 -4.58 7.10
CA ASP A 144 15.45 -4.91 5.78
C ASP A 144 15.17 -6.41 5.58
N GLY A 145 14.65 -7.06 6.62
CA GLY A 145 14.33 -8.50 6.61
C GLY A 145 15.51 -9.44 6.86
N ALA A 146 16.73 -8.93 7.00
CA ALA A 146 17.88 -9.68 7.51
C ALA A 146 17.84 -9.75 9.03
N LYS A 147 17.83 -10.95 9.60
CA LYS A 147 17.80 -11.15 11.04
C LYS A 147 19.16 -10.85 11.65
N VAL A 148 19.18 -10.08 12.72
CA VAL A 148 20.38 -9.86 13.52
C VAL A 148 20.63 -11.11 14.39
N THR A 149 21.72 -11.81 14.11
CA THR A 149 22.10 -13.07 14.80
C THR A 149 23.01 -12.82 15.99
N LYS A 150 23.92 -11.84 15.90
CA LYS A 150 24.78 -11.40 17.00
C LYS A 150 24.79 -9.87 17.06
N PRO A 151 23.99 -9.26 17.94
CA PRO A 151 23.97 -7.81 18.11
C PRO A 151 25.13 -7.30 18.97
N ASP A 152 25.35 -5.98 18.92
CA ASP A 152 26.11 -5.19 19.89
C ASP A 152 27.61 -5.55 20.04
N LEU A 153 28.27 -5.96 18.95
CA LEU A 153 29.71 -6.24 18.97
C LEU A 153 30.50 -4.93 18.86
N ARG A 154 30.98 -4.45 20.00
CA ARG A 154 31.70 -3.17 20.11
C ARG A 154 33.08 -3.25 19.47
N ALA A 155 33.36 -2.30 18.58
CA ALA A 155 34.66 -2.05 17.97
C ALA A 155 35.24 -0.72 18.47
N SER A 156 36.51 -0.45 18.19
CA SER A 156 37.16 0.80 18.59
C SER A 156 36.61 2.04 17.87
N ASN A 157 35.95 1.86 16.73
CA ASN A 157 35.37 2.92 15.91
C ASN A 157 33.88 2.72 15.59
N GLY A 158 33.16 1.93 16.40
CA GLY A 158 31.75 1.68 16.14
C GLY A 158 31.16 0.43 16.78
N VAL A 159 30.06 -0.03 16.18
CA VAL A 159 29.32 -1.24 16.56
C VAL A 159 29.16 -2.13 15.34
N LEU A 160 29.31 -3.44 15.52
CA LEU A 160 29.08 -4.45 14.51
C LEU A 160 27.88 -5.30 14.91
N HIS A 161 26.95 -5.50 13.98
CA HIS A 161 25.82 -6.43 14.14
C HIS A 161 25.94 -7.51 13.08
N VAL A 162 26.01 -8.78 13.47
CA VAL A 162 26.07 -9.88 12.50
C VAL A 162 24.65 -10.18 12.01
N ILE A 163 24.47 -10.25 10.69
CA ILE A 163 23.18 -10.52 10.03
C ILE A 163 23.24 -11.78 9.16
N ASP A 164 22.09 -12.42 8.95
CA ASP A 164 21.97 -13.70 8.21
C ASP A 164 21.72 -13.56 6.70
N LYS A 165 21.49 -12.35 6.20
CA LYS A 165 21.28 -12.03 4.78
C LYS A 165 22.14 -10.84 4.37
N VAL A 166 22.45 -10.75 3.09
CA VAL A 166 23.10 -9.57 2.50
C VAL A 166 22.01 -8.53 2.21
N LEU A 167 22.20 -7.31 2.71
CA LEU A 167 21.30 -6.18 2.46
C LEU A 167 21.48 -5.69 1.02
N LEU A 168 20.38 -5.55 0.30
CA LEU A 168 20.36 -5.02 -1.05
C LEU A 168 19.63 -3.67 -1.04
N PRO A 169 20.23 -2.60 -1.55
CA PRO A 169 19.55 -1.32 -1.63
C PRO A 169 18.24 -1.45 -2.43
N PRO A 170 17.12 -0.89 -1.96
CA PRO A 170 15.85 -1.01 -2.67
C PRO A 170 15.96 -0.37 -4.07
N GLY A 171 15.43 -1.09 -5.06
CA GLY A 171 15.44 -0.66 -6.47
C GLY A 171 14.39 0.40 -6.80
N GLY A 172 13.46 0.69 -5.88
CA GLY A 172 12.35 1.62 -6.09
C GLY A 172 11.19 1.37 -5.14
N SER A 173 10.04 1.97 -5.45
CA SER A 173 8.75 1.68 -4.79
C SER A 173 8.24 0.28 -5.15
N LEU A 174 7.23 -0.21 -4.42
CA LEU A 174 6.54 -1.47 -4.74
C LEU A 174 6.05 -1.53 -6.20
N VAL A 175 5.55 -0.41 -6.73
CA VAL A 175 5.07 -0.34 -8.12
C VAL A 175 6.23 -0.35 -9.10
N GLU A 176 7.30 0.40 -8.84
CA GLU A 176 8.50 0.41 -9.69
C GLU A 176 9.16 -0.97 -9.77
N LEU A 177 9.25 -1.68 -8.64
CA LEU A 177 9.74 -3.05 -8.59
C LEU A 177 8.85 -4.01 -9.38
N ALA A 178 7.52 -3.83 -9.32
CA ALA A 178 6.60 -4.64 -10.10
C ALA A 178 6.74 -4.39 -11.61
N ILE A 179 6.91 -3.13 -12.04
CA ILE A 179 7.15 -2.76 -13.44
C ILE A 179 8.48 -3.35 -13.95
N GLY A 180 9.51 -3.35 -13.11
CA GLY A 180 10.82 -3.92 -13.45
C GLY A 180 10.83 -5.45 -13.59
N CYS A 181 9.78 -6.15 -13.17
CA CYS A 181 9.70 -7.61 -13.19
C CYS A 181 8.75 -8.13 -14.27
N PRO A 182 9.25 -8.77 -15.35
CA PRO A 182 8.40 -9.31 -16.42
C PRO A 182 7.36 -10.33 -15.95
N LYS A 183 7.60 -11.02 -14.83
CA LYS A 183 6.71 -12.05 -14.25
C LYS A 183 5.54 -11.47 -13.43
N LEU A 184 5.46 -10.15 -13.29
CA LEU A 184 4.39 -9.43 -12.58
C LEU A 184 3.56 -8.58 -13.56
N SER A 185 3.66 -8.86 -14.86
CA SER A 185 3.04 -8.06 -15.90
C SER A 185 1.51 -8.01 -15.79
N THR A 186 0.87 -9.10 -15.36
CA THR A 186 -0.58 -9.18 -15.15
C THR A 186 -1.01 -8.36 -13.93
N LEU A 187 -0.22 -8.41 -12.86
CA LEU A 187 -0.47 -7.61 -11.66
C LEU A 187 -0.40 -6.11 -11.95
N VAL A 188 0.61 -5.67 -12.70
CA VAL A 188 0.75 -4.25 -13.09
C VAL A 188 -0.49 -3.79 -13.88
N LYS A 189 -0.94 -4.57 -14.86
CA LYS A 189 -2.17 -4.27 -15.63
C LYS A 189 -3.39 -4.17 -14.72
N ALA A 190 -3.57 -5.12 -13.81
CA ALA A 190 -4.68 -5.12 -12.85
C ALA A 190 -4.68 -3.88 -11.95
N VAL A 191 -3.52 -3.51 -11.42
CA VAL A 191 -3.35 -2.30 -10.58
C VAL A 191 -3.65 -1.02 -11.37
N THR A 192 -3.23 -0.95 -12.64
CA THR A 192 -3.53 0.19 -13.53
C THR A 192 -5.03 0.31 -13.80
N ILE A 193 -5.72 -0.79 -14.10
CA ILE A 193 -7.18 -0.81 -14.34
C ILE A 193 -7.95 -0.41 -13.07
N ALA A 194 -7.53 -0.93 -11.92
CA ALA A 194 -8.12 -0.59 -10.63
C ALA A 194 -7.86 0.87 -10.21
N GLY A 195 -6.81 1.51 -10.75
CA GLY A 195 -6.40 2.86 -10.37
C GLY A 195 -5.76 2.90 -8.98
N LEU A 196 -5.07 1.82 -8.58
CA LEU A 196 -4.44 1.69 -7.27
C LEU A 196 -2.95 2.06 -7.24
N VAL A 197 -2.42 2.57 -8.36
CA VAL A 197 -1.00 2.97 -8.47
C VAL A 197 -0.63 3.97 -7.38
N ASP A 198 -1.43 5.01 -7.19
CA ASP A 198 -1.17 6.04 -6.17
C ASP A 198 -1.30 5.49 -4.76
N THR A 199 -2.25 4.58 -4.54
CA THR A 199 -2.44 3.90 -3.24
C THR A 199 -1.25 3.00 -2.89
N LEU A 200 -0.70 2.27 -3.87
CA LEU A 200 0.43 1.36 -3.68
C LEU A 200 1.79 2.07 -3.66
N ASN A 201 1.92 3.22 -4.33
CA ASN A 201 3.05 4.10 -4.12
C ASN A 201 3.01 4.71 -2.72
N GLY A 202 1.82 4.88 -2.15
CA GLY A 202 1.60 5.30 -0.78
C GLY A 202 2.13 6.70 -0.50
N SER A 203 1.84 7.20 0.71
CA SER A 203 2.66 8.26 1.30
C SER A 203 3.86 7.60 1.97
N ALA A 204 5.04 8.22 1.92
CA ALA A 204 6.25 7.72 2.59
C ALA A 204 6.07 7.42 4.09
N THR A 205 4.97 7.89 4.70
CA THR A 205 4.62 7.73 6.11
C THR A 205 3.96 6.38 6.45
N LEU A 206 3.40 5.64 5.49
CA LEU A 206 2.70 4.38 5.76
C LEU A 206 3.36 3.22 5.01
N PRO A 207 4.23 2.44 5.67
CA PRO A 207 4.83 1.27 5.06
C PRO A 207 3.78 0.22 4.74
N LEU A 208 3.92 -0.46 3.60
CA LEU A 208 2.99 -1.50 3.15
C LEU A 208 3.69 -2.86 3.01
N THR A 209 2.95 -3.94 3.26
CA THR A 209 3.33 -5.30 2.87
C THR A 209 2.42 -5.74 1.74
N LEU A 210 3.00 -6.04 0.58
CA LEU A 210 2.27 -6.46 -0.61
C LEU A 210 2.55 -7.93 -0.92
N PHE A 211 1.51 -8.76 -0.89
CA PHE A 211 1.59 -10.10 -1.43
C PHE A 211 1.39 -10.04 -2.95
N THR A 212 2.46 -10.26 -3.71
CA THR A 212 2.47 -10.10 -5.17
C THR A 212 2.21 -11.42 -5.88
N PRO A 213 1.00 -11.66 -6.42
CA PRO A 213 0.76 -12.85 -7.24
C PRO A 213 1.57 -12.76 -8.52
N MET A 214 2.32 -13.83 -8.82
CA MET A 214 3.04 -13.95 -10.09
C MET A 214 2.08 -14.24 -11.24
N ASP A 215 2.53 -14.03 -12.48
CA ASP A 215 1.75 -14.39 -13.67
C ASP A 215 1.33 -15.88 -13.66
N SER A 216 2.15 -16.77 -13.07
CA SER A 216 1.79 -18.17 -12.85
C SER A 216 0.65 -18.38 -11.85
N ALA A 217 0.44 -17.45 -10.91
CA ALA A 217 -0.68 -17.48 -9.99
C ALA A 217 -1.98 -17.08 -10.68
N PHE A 218 -1.94 -16.07 -11.55
CA PHE A 218 -3.09 -15.70 -12.38
C PHE A 218 -3.46 -16.79 -13.39
N ALA A 219 -2.46 -17.51 -13.92
CA ALA A 219 -2.70 -18.63 -14.83
C ALA A 219 -3.45 -19.82 -14.20
N LYS A 220 -3.51 -19.91 -12.85
CA LYS A 220 -4.32 -20.92 -12.15
C LYS A 220 -5.81 -20.57 -12.14
N ILE A 221 -6.18 -19.32 -12.41
CA ILE A 221 -7.57 -18.88 -12.50
C ILE A 221 -8.08 -19.18 -13.91
N PRO A 222 -9.30 -19.73 -14.08
CA PRO A 222 -9.89 -19.90 -15.40
C PRO A 222 -9.93 -18.57 -16.16
N GLN A 223 -9.67 -18.59 -17.47
CA GLN A 223 -9.51 -17.34 -18.22
C GLN A 223 -10.78 -16.49 -18.24
N GLU A 224 -11.95 -17.12 -18.38
CA GLU A 224 -13.26 -16.45 -18.35
C GLU A 224 -13.46 -15.65 -17.06
N ASP A 225 -13.00 -16.23 -15.97
CA ASP A 225 -13.14 -15.76 -14.61
C ASP A 225 -12.18 -14.60 -14.30
N LEU A 226 -10.95 -14.69 -14.82
CA LEU A 226 -10.00 -13.58 -14.81
C LEU A 226 -10.50 -12.40 -15.64
N GLU A 227 -11.07 -12.65 -16.82
CA GLU A 227 -11.64 -11.60 -17.66
C GLU A 227 -12.82 -10.91 -16.99
N LYS A 228 -13.73 -11.65 -16.35
CA LYS A 228 -14.81 -11.07 -15.53
C LYS A 228 -14.27 -10.18 -14.43
N LEU A 229 -13.24 -10.64 -13.70
CA LEU A 229 -12.62 -9.86 -12.63
C LEU A 229 -11.96 -8.58 -13.15
N LEU A 230 -11.31 -8.62 -14.32
CA LEU A 230 -10.68 -7.44 -14.93
C LEU A 230 -11.69 -6.41 -15.43
N HIS A 231 -12.91 -6.83 -15.81
CA HIS A 231 -13.98 -5.92 -16.21
C HIS A 231 -14.74 -5.33 -15.01
N ASP A 232 -14.81 -6.03 -13.88
CA ASP A 232 -15.39 -5.50 -12.65
C ASP A 232 -14.33 -4.80 -11.78
N LYS A 233 -14.22 -3.48 -11.99
CA LYS A 233 -13.30 -2.63 -11.22
C LYS A 233 -13.52 -2.72 -9.71
N THR A 234 -14.75 -2.92 -9.23
CA THR A 234 -15.04 -2.98 -7.79
C THR A 234 -14.55 -4.29 -7.19
N ALA A 235 -14.81 -5.41 -7.85
CA ALA A 235 -14.28 -6.71 -7.47
C ALA A 235 -12.75 -6.73 -7.54
N LEU A 236 -12.16 -6.19 -8.61
CA LEU A 236 -10.71 -6.11 -8.77
C LEU A 236 -10.04 -5.30 -7.67
N THR A 237 -10.60 -4.14 -7.33
CA THR A 237 -10.09 -3.29 -6.24
C THR A 237 -10.16 -4.03 -4.91
N ASN A 238 -11.23 -4.78 -4.65
CA ASN A 238 -11.39 -5.57 -3.45
C ASN A 238 -10.35 -6.71 -3.37
N VAL A 239 -10.11 -7.42 -4.47
CA VAL A 239 -9.08 -8.48 -4.52
C VAL A 239 -7.69 -7.88 -4.32
N LEU A 240 -7.35 -6.79 -5.01
CA LEU A 240 -6.03 -6.17 -4.89
C LEU A 240 -5.78 -5.60 -3.49
N THR A 241 -6.77 -4.95 -2.87
CA THR A 241 -6.65 -4.46 -1.48
C THR A 241 -6.56 -5.58 -0.45
N TYR A 242 -7.05 -6.79 -0.77
CA TYR A 242 -6.90 -7.98 0.07
C TYR A 242 -5.45 -8.53 0.05
N HIS A 243 -4.67 -8.22 -0.97
CA HIS A 243 -3.25 -8.58 -1.03
C HIS A 243 -2.34 -7.60 -0.27
N VAL A 244 -2.89 -6.48 0.23
CA VAL A 244 -2.11 -5.42 0.88
C VAL A 244 -2.40 -5.39 2.36
N ILE A 245 -1.34 -5.34 3.15
CA ILE A 245 -1.36 -5.20 4.60
C ILE A 245 -0.64 -3.92 4.99
N ASN A 246 -1.16 -3.24 6.02
CA ASN A 246 -0.55 -2.04 6.57
C ASN A 246 0.59 -2.38 7.54
N GLY A 247 1.76 -1.77 7.38
CA GLY A 247 3.00 -2.09 8.10
C GLY A 247 3.99 -2.92 7.26
N THR A 248 5.26 -2.98 7.69
CA THR A 248 6.23 -3.91 7.09
C THR A 248 6.39 -5.18 7.91
N PHE A 249 6.01 -6.29 7.28
CA PHE A 249 6.16 -7.61 7.84
C PHE A 249 7.12 -8.42 6.99
N TYR A 250 8.38 -8.46 7.40
CA TYR A 250 9.35 -9.41 6.84
C TYR A 250 9.07 -10.83 7.33
N SER A 251 9.55 -11.83 6.61
CA SER A 251 9.36 -13.26 6.89
C SER A 251 9.75 -13.64 8.32
N ALA A 252 10.83 -13.07 8.83
CA ALA A 252 11.31 -13.29 10.20
C ALA A 252 10.39 -12.68 11.29
N GLY A 253 9.54 -11.73 10.92
CA GLY A 253 8.57 -11.08 11.80
C GLY A 253 7.14 -11.63 11.67
N LEU A 254 6.86 -12.43 10.65
CA LEU A 254 5.56 -13.07 10.47
C LEU A 254 5.33 -14.10 11.58
N ARG A 255 4.10 -14.14 12.09
CA ARG A 255 3.65 -15.08 13.12
C ARG A 255 2.32 -15.68 12.72
N ASP A 256 2.03 -16.84 13.28
CA ASP A 256 0.74 -17.49 13.09
C ASP A 256 -0.39 -16.59 13.59
N GLY A 257 -1.38 -16.37 12.74
CA GLY A 257 -2.56 -15.58 13.10
C GLY A 257 -3.22 -14.89 11.92
N ASP A 258 -4.32 -14.21 12.24
CA ASP A 258 -5.10 -13.45 11.28
C ASP A 258 -4.59 -12.01 11.23
N VAL A 259 -4.17 -11.57 10.05
CA VAL A 259 -3.64 -10.22 9.83
C VAL A 259 -4.63 -9.39 9.02
N PRO A 260 -5.01 -8.17 9.46
CA PRO A 260 -5.95 -7.34 8.74
C PRO A 260 -5.33 -6.78 7.45
N THR A 261 -6.10 -6.84 6.36
CA THR A 261 -5.74 -6.29 5.04
C THR A 261 -6.39 -4.93 4.82
N LEU A 262 -5.98 -4.19 3.79
CA LEU A 262 -6.62 -2.93 3.41
C LEU A 262 -8.08 -3.10 2.96
N ASN A 263 -8.50 -4.30 2.58
CA ASN A 263 -9.89 -4.61 2.29
C ASN A 263 -10.78 -4.67 3.55
N GLY A 264 -10.17 -4.72 4.74
CA GLY A 264 -10.87 -4.88 6.02
C GLY A 264 -11.11 -6.35 6.41
N GLN A 265 -10.86 -7.30 5.50
CA GLN A 265 -10.82 -8.73 5.82
C GLN A 265 -9.45 -9.16 6.33
N THR A 266 -9.37 -10.32 6.97
CA THR A 266 -8.11 -10.89 7.47
C THR A 266 -7.57 -11.96 6.53
N VAL A 267 -6.23 -12.04 6.45
CA VAL A 267 -5.50 -13.15 5.85
C VAL A 267 -4.93 -14.00 6.98
N ASN A 268 -5.18 -15.31 6.93
CA ASN A 268 -4.61 -16.25 7.90
C ASN A 268 -3.18 -16.56 7.49
N VAL A 269 -2.20 -16.10 8.26
CA VAL A 269 -0.78 -16.39 8.07
C VAL A 269 -0.41 -17.60 8.93
N LYS A 270 0.27 -18.57 8.32
CA LYS A 270 0.91 -19.69 9.01
C LYS A 270 2.38 -19.79 8.61
N VAL A 271 3.25 -19.75 9.61
CA VAL A 271 4.69 -19.85 9.46
C VAL A 271 5.11 -21.25 9.89
N SER A 272 5.72 -21.99 8.96
CA SER A 272 6.23 -23.33 9.18
C SER A 272 7.73 -23.39 8.87
N GLY A 273 8.41 -24.46 9.28
CA GLY A 273 9.81 -24.68 8.91
C GLY A 273 10.05 -24.77 7.40
N GLU A 274 9.00 -25.02 6.61
CA GLU A 274 9.03 -25.10 5.14
C GLU A 274 8.69 -23.76 4.45
N GLY A 275 8.39 -22.71 5.23
CA GLY A 275 8.07 -21.37 4.73
C GLY A 275 6.73 -20.83 5.24
N VAL A 276 6.28 -19.75 4.60
CA VAL A 276 5.04 -19.03 4.93
C VAL A 276 3.90 -19.47 4.02
N THR A 277 2.77 -19.83 4.62
CA THR A 277 1.52 -20.15 3.93
C THR A 277 0.42 -19.17 4.34
N LEU A 278 -0.40 -18.78 3.38
CA LEU A 278 -1.51 -17.83 3.54
C LEU A 278 -2.83 -18.56 3.23
N ASN A 279 -3.85 -18.36 4.06
CA ASN A 279 -5.17 -18.99 3.94
C ASN A 279 -5.14 -20.53 3.78
N GLY A 280 -4.05 -21.17 4.22
CA GLY A 280 -3.85 -22.63 4.19
C GLY A 280 -3.46 -23.22 2.82
N ASN A 281 -3.62 -22.49 1.72
CA ASN A 281 -3.40 -23.01 0.36
C ASN A 281 -2.50 -22.13 -0.53
N VAL A 282 -2.14 -20.93 -0.10
CA VAL A 282 -1.26 -20.02 -0.86
C VAL A 282 0.14 -20.05 -0.26
N LYS A 283 1.16 -20.31 -1.08
CA LYS A 283 2.56 -20.36 -0.64
C LYS A 283 3.31 -19.11 -1.06
N VAL A 284 4.11 -18.56 -0.15
CA VAL A 284 5.10 -17.52 -0.47
C VAL A 284 6.31 -18.19 -1.14
N ILE A 285 6.58 -17.84 -2.40
CA ILE A 285 7.69 -18.39 -3.19
C ILE A 285 8.97 -17.60 -2.97
N LEU A 286 8.87 -16.27 -2.92
CA LEU A 286 9.98 -15.38 -2.67
C LEU A 286 9.53 -14.36 -1.63
N ALA A 287 10.20 -14.35 -0.48
CA ALA A 287 9.91 -13.41 0.60
C ALA A 287 10.95 -12.29 0.65
N ASP A 288 10.60 -11.21 1.35
CA ASP A 288 11.50 -10.13 1.75
C ASP A 288 12.09 -9.31 0.60
N VAL A 289 11.27 -8.97 -0.40
CA VAL A 289 11.68 -8.03 -1.45
C VAL A 289 11.47 -6.61 -0.93
N THR A 290 12.55 -5.97 -0.46
CA THR A 290 12.50 -4.63 0.12
C THR A 290 12.24 -3.55 -0.93
N ALA A 291 11.30 -2.66 -0.62
CA ALA A 291 10.95 -1.48 -1.40
C ALA A 291 11.08 -0.21 -0.55
N THR A 292 11.19 0.95 -1.19
CA THR A 292 11.29 2.24 -0.47
C THR A 292 10.09 2.50 0.44
N ASN A 293 8.89 2.08 0.01
CA ASN A 293 7.63 2.28 0.71
C ASN A 293 7.06 1.00 1.36
N GLY A 294 7.83 -0.09 1.43
CA GLY A 294 7.29 -1.34 1.96
C GLY A 294 8.13 -2.59 1.74
N VAL A 295 7.48 -3.74 1.77
CA VAL A 295 8.04 -5.06 1.45
C VAL A 295 7.07 -5.84 0.56
N ALA A 296 7.60 -6.55 -0.42
CA ALA A 296 6.84 -7.45 -1.28
C ALA A 296 7.18 -8.91 -1.01
N HIS A 297 6.16 -9.76 -1.04
CA HIS A 297 6.27 -11.21 -0.94
C HIS A 297 5.58 -11.84 -2.15
N ALA A 298 6.34 -12.51 -3.01
CA ALA A 298 5.78 -13.18 -4.18
C ALA A 298 5.04 -14.45 -3.78
N ILE A 299 3.80 -14.57 -4.23
CA ILE A 299 2.91 -15.70 -3.92
C ILE A 299 2.60 -16.53 -5.17
N ASP A 300 2.29 -17.80 -4.94
CA ASP A 300 2.03 -18.77 -6.01
C ASP A 300 0.56 -18.81 -6.48
N THR A 301 -0.36 -18.21 -5.73
CA THR A 301 -1.80 -18.29 -5.93
C THR A 301 -2.42 -16.95 -5.52
N VAL A 302 -3.42 -16.46 -6.28
CA VAL A 302 -4.11 -15.19 -5.97
C VAL A 302 -4.95 -15.34 -4.71
N LEU A 303 -4.82 -14.40 -3.78
CA LEU A 303 -5.62 -14.34 -2.56
C LEU A 303 -7.03 -13.83 -2.88
N MET A 304 -8.04 -14.65 -2.59
CA MET A 304 -9.44 -14.31 -2.79
C MET A 304 -10.13 -14.02 -1.44
N PRO A 305 -10.82 -12.88 -1.28
CA PRO A 305 -11.55 -12.55 -0.06
C PRO A 305 -12.78 -13.46 0.13
N LYS A 306 -13.17 -13.74 1.38
CA LYS A 306 -14.23 -14.71 1.74
C LYS A 306 -15.63 -14.35 1.22
N SER A 307 -15.88 -13.07 0.92
CA SER A 307 -17.14 -12.58 0.33
C SER A 307 -17.22 -12.74 -1.19
N MET A 308 -16.20 -13.37 -1.78
CA MET A 308 -16.05 -13.65 -3.20
C MET A 308 -15.41 -15.03 -3.34
N THR A 309 -16.14 -16.08 -2.99
CA THR A 309 -15.85 -17.37 -3.62
C THR A 309 -16.12 -17.23 -5.12
N PHE A 310 -15.38 -17.94 -5.97
CA PHE A 310 -15.56 -17.84 -7.43
C PHE A 310 -17.02 -18.06 -7.85
N ASP A 311 -17.68 -18.98 -7.14
CA ASP A 311 -19.10 -19.30 -7.29
C ASP A 311 -20.02 -18.10 -6.99
N GLU A 312 -19.69 -17.23 -6.02
CA GLU A 312 -20.50 -16.05 -5.67
C GLU A 312 -20.28 -14.86 -6.63
N ILE A 313 -19.11 -14.75 -7.27
CA ILE A 313 -18.88 -13.78 -8.35
C ILE A 313 -19.71 -14.16 -9.58
N ILE A 314 -19.74 -15.46 -9.91
CA ILE A 314 -20.49 -16.00 -11.06
C ILE A 314 -22.00 -15.99 -10.78
N ALA A 315 -22.42 -16.18 -9.52
CA ALA A 315 -23.83 -16.30 -9.14
C ALA A 315 -24.56 -14.98 -8.92
N ARG A 316 -23.95 -13.80 -9.09
CA ARG A 316 -24.71 -12.54 -9.07
C ARG A 316 -25.51 -12.43 -10.37
N PRO A 317 -26.84 -12.65 -10.36
CA PRO A 317 -27.64 -12.32 -11.51
C PRO A 317 -27.57 -10.81 -11.64
N ASN A 318 -27.27 -10.34 -12.85
CA ASN A 318 -27.50 -8.97 -13.26
C ASN A 318 -28.91 -8.57 -12.77
N PRO A 319 -29.12 -7.48 -12.01
CA PRO A 319 -30.46 -7.07 -11.61
C PRO A 319 -31.18 -6.52 -12.84
N ARG A 320 -31.68 -7.43 -13.68
CA ARG A 320 -32.55 -7.11 -14.81
C ARG A 320 -33.83 -7.94 -14.72
N SER A 321 -34.90 -7.16 -14.56
CA SER A 321 -36.31 -7.46 -14.81
C SER A 321 -36.91 -8.62 -14.04
N ASP A 322 -37.28 -8.35 -12.79
CA ASP A 322 -38.43 -9.05 -12.21
C ASP A 322 -39.67 -8.59 -12.96
N HIS A 323 -40.20 -9.49 -13.78
CA HIS A 323 -41.55 -9.44 -14.28
C HIS A 323 -42.51 -9.38 -13.09
N VAL A 324 -43.12 -8.21 -12.87
CA VAL A 324 -44.22 -8.06 -11.91
C VAL A 324 -45.44 -8.78 -12.50
N SER A 325 -45.62 -10.05 -12.12
CA SER A 325 -46.92 -10.70 -12.16
C SER A 325 -47.87 -9.94 -11.24
N ARG A 326 -48.89 -9.33 -11.85
CA ARG A 326 -50.01 -8.73 -11.15
C ARG A 326 -50.85 -9.84 -10.55
N ASP A 327 -50.86 -9.95 -9.23
CA ASP A 327 -51.95 -10.61 -8.52
C ASP A 327 -52.60 -9.62 -7.53
N CYS A 328 -53.90 -9.45 -7.72
CA CYS A 328 -54.74 -8.53 -6.98
C CYS A 328 -55.23 -9.23 -5.70
N GLY A 329 -54.70 -8.82 -4.53
CA GLY A 329 -55.17 -9.28 -3.22
C GLY A 329 -55.30 -8.12 -2.24
N ARG A 330 -56.54 -7.84 -1.81
CA ARG A 330 -56.91 -6.79 -0.83
C ARG A 330 -56.34 -7.08 0.57
N GLY A 331 -55.84 -6.03 1.24
CA GLY A 331 -56.03 -5.88 2.70
C GLY A 331 -54.80 -5.53 3.56
N ASN A 332 -54.89 -4.36 4.20
CA ASN A 332 -54.24 -3.92 5.45
C ASN A 332 -52.81 -3.34 5.39
N SER A 333 -52.74 -2.02 5.18
CA SER A 333 -51.54 -1.19 5.43
C SER A 333 -51.32 -0.97 6.94
N LYS A 334 -50.25 -1.52 7.51
CA LYS A 334 -49.61 -0.98 8.72
C LYS A 334 -48.45 -0.08 8.28
N THR A 335 -48.58 1.21 8.56
CA THR A 335 -47.57 2.25 8.29
C THR A 335 -46.41 2.12 9.29
N LEU A 336 -45.23 1.73 8.83
CA LEU A 336 -43.98 1.86 9.58
C LEU A 336 -43.42 3.27 9.39
N PHE A 337 -43.38 4.05 10.47
CA PHE A 337 -42.67 5.33 10.51
C PHE A 337 -41.17 5.08 10.66
N VAL A 338 -40.41 5.28 9.60
CA VAL A 338 -38.94 5.38 9.66
C VAL A 338 -38.59 6.87 9.73
N GLN A 339 -38.03 7.32 10.86
CA GLN A 339 -37.43 8.65 10.93
C GLN A 339 -36.19 8.69 10.02
N ARG A 340 -36.19 9.57 9.02
CA ARG A 340 -35.00 9.85 8.19
C ARG A 340 -34.20 10.99 8.84
N PRO A 341 -32.87 10.89 8.95
CA PRO A 341 -32.03 12.03 9.31
C PRO A 341 -32.09 13.07 8.20
N ARG A 342 -32.27 14.35 8.59
CA ARG A 342 -32.30 15.50 7.67
C ARG A 342 -30.89 15.75 7.11
N LEU A 343 -30.56 15.15 5.96
CA LEU A 343 -29.55 15.67 5.06
C LEU A 343 -30.25 16.26 3.84
N ASP A 344 -30.07 17.56 3.60
CA ASP A 344 -30.67 18.26 2.47
C ASP A 344 -29.87 17.98 1.18
N VAL A 345 -30.29 16.94 0.47
CA VAL A 345 -29.67 16.46 -0.78
C VAL A 345 -29.90 17.43 -1.95
N ARG A 346 -30.66 18.52 -1.77
CA ARG A 346 -30.99 19.48 -2.85
C ARG A 346 -29.87 20.45 -3.19
N LYS A 347 -28.77 20.48 -2.44
CA LYS A 347 -27.71 21.48 -2.65
C LYS A 347 -26.69 21.12 -3.73
N HIS A 348 -26.63 19.87 -4.23
CA HIS A 348 -25.51 19.45 -5.09
C HIS A 348 -25.81 18.52 -6.29
N ASN A 349 -27.07 18.23 -6.65
CA ASN A 349 -27.32 17.42 -7.85
C ASN A 349 -28.06 18.21 -8.93
N PHE A 350 -27.40 18.42 -10.07
CA PHE A 350 -28.07 18.74 -11.32
C PHE A 350 -29.14 17.67 -11.59
N SER A 351 -30.36 18.10 -11.92
CA SER A 351 -31.47 17.18 -12.14
C SER A 351 -31.15 16.21 -13.29
N VAL A 352 -31.67 14.98 -13.23
CA VAL A 352 -31.59 13.98 -14.31
C VAL A 352 -32.05 14.55 -15.67
N ARG A 353 -32.95 15.54 -15.64
CA ARG A 353 -33.40 16.29 -16.82
C ARG A 353 -32.26 17.06 -17.48
N SER A 354 -31.38 17.66 -16.69
CA SER A 354 -30.19 18.36 -17.16
C SER A 354 -29.18 17.38 -17.77
N THR A 355 -28.93 16.24 -17.12
CA THR A 355 -28.00 15.22 -17.61
C THR A 355 -28.47 14.59 -18.93
N ASN A 356 -29.77 14.35 -19.08
CA ASN A 356 -30.34 13.82 -20.32
C ASN A 356 -30.27 14.83 -21.46
N ILE A 357 -30.44 16.13 -21.18
CA ILE A 357 -30.25 17.19 -22.18
C ILE A 357 -28.77 17.29 -22.59
N TRP A 358 -27.85 17.23 -21.63
CA TRP A 358 -26.41 17.23 -21.90
C TRP A 358 -25.96 16.02 -22.74
N ASN A 359 -26.49 14.83 -22.44
CA ASN A 359 -26.21 13.61 -23.20
C ASN A 359 -26.90 13.56 -24.57
N SER A 360 -27.82 14.48 -24.85
CA SER A 360 -28.50 14.59 -26.15
C SER A 360 -27.80 15.55 -27.12
N LEU A 361 -26.76 16.26 -26.67
CA LEU A 361 -25.97 17.13 -27.54
C LEU A 361 -25.03 16.29 -28.42
N PRO A 362 -24.96 16.57 -29.73
CA PRO A 362 -24.02 15.87 -30.60
C PRO A 362 -22.56 16.21 -30.24
N ASP A 363 -21.67 15.24 -30.45
CA ASP A 363 -20.26 15.30 -30.05
C ASP A 363 -19.52 16.53 -30.62
N ASP A 364 -19.97 17.05 -31.76
CA ASP A 364 -19.40 18.23 -32.40
C ASP A 364 -19.65 19.53 -31.62
N VAL A 365 -20.73 19.59 -30.83
CA VAL A 365 -21.04 20.68 -29.90
C VAL A 365 -20.23 20.49 -28.63
N VAL A 366 -20.21 19.27 -28.07
CA VAL A 366 -19.53 18.96 -26.79
C VAL A 366 -18.01 19.10 -26.90
N CYS A 367 -17.41 18.71 -28.03
CA CYS A 367 -15.96 18.73 -28.25
C CYS A 367 -15.44 20.03 -28.90
N ALA A 368 -16.09 21.17 -28.68
CA ALA A 368 -15.65 22.44 -29.25
C ALA A 368 -14.29 22.90 -28.68
N LYS A 369 -13.39 23.36 -29.55
CA LYS A 369 -12.00 23.70 -29.20
C LYS A 369 -11.84 24.93 -28.28
N SER A 370 -12.89 25.72 -28.08
CA SER A 370 -12.89 26.88 -27.18
C SER A 370 -14.29 27.17 -26.63
N LEU A 371 -14.37 27.85 -25.49
CA LEU A 371 -15.64 28.20 -24.81
C LEU A 371 -16.57 29.04 -25.70
N ILE A 372 -16.01 29.95 -26.49
CA ILE A 372 -16.77 30.78 -27.45
C ILE A 372 -17.29 29.92 -28.61
N SER A 373 -16.49 28.96 -29.08
CA SER A 373 -16.91 28.01 -30.12
C SER A 373 -18.00 27.08 -29.62
N PHE A 374 -17.90 26.61 -28.37
CA PHE A 374 -18.91 25.82 -27.69
C PHE A 374 -20.25 26.57 -27.63
N LYS A 375 -20.23 27.80 -27.12
CA LYS A 375 -21.42 28.64 -26.99
C LYS A 375 -22.11 28.88 -28.33
N ASN A 376 -21.34 29.24 -29.37
CA ASN A 376 -21.91 29.50 -30.70
C ASN A 376 -22.52 28.24 -31.33
N LYS A 377 -21.93 27.07 -31.11
CA LYS A 377 -22.45 25.79 -31.60
C LYS A 377 -23.70 25.35 -30.84
N LEU A 378 -23.70 25.52 -29.52
CA LEU A 378 -24.86 25.27 -28.66
C LEU A 378 -26.04 26.16 -29.06
N ASP A 379 -25.80 27.46 -29.25
CA ASP A 379 -26.82 28.42 -29.68
C ASP A 379 -27.34 28.13 -31.10
N LYS A 380 -26.54 27.49 -31.96
CA LYS A 380 -26.97 27.05 -33.29
C LYS A 380 -27.80 25.76 -33.23
N PHE A 381 -27.41 24.81 -32.37
CA PHE A 381 -28.16 23.58 -32.13
C PHE A 381 -29.59 23.89 -31.65
N TRP A 382 -29.74 24.78 -30.68
CA TRP A 382 -31.06 25.16 -30.15
C TRP A 382 -31.87 26.04 -31.11
N ARG A 383 -31.23 26.86 -31.97
CA ARG A 383 -31.95 27.64 -33.00
C ARG A 383 -32.54 26.78 -34.12
N ASN A 384 -31.98 25.60 -34.37
CA ASN A 384 -32.46 24.69 -35.40
C ASN A 384 -33.52 23.70 -34.89
N GLN A 385 -33.79 23.66 -33.58
CA GLN A 385 -34.94 22.95 -33.03
C GLN A 385 -36.16 23.88 -33.06
N GLU A 386 -36.95 23.83 -34.13
CA GLU A 386 -38.29 24.41 -34.13
C GLU A 386 -39.21 23.63 -33.18
N VAL A 387 -39.15 23.95 -31.89
CA VAL A 387 -40.27 23.73 -30.97
C VAL A 387 -40.41 24.97 -30.08
N LEU A 388 -41.49 25.68 -30.35
CA LEU A 388 -42.02 26.83 -29.64
C LEU A 388 -42.08 26.60 -28.13
N TYR A 389 -41.40 27.43 -27.35
CA TYR A 389 -41.73 27.63 -25.94
C TYR A 389 -42.35 29.02 -25.77
N ASP A 390 -43.67 29.09 -25.91
CA ASP A 390 -44.43 30.30 -25.57
C ASP A 390 -44.59 30.38 -24.05
N TYR A 391 -43.79 31.23 -23.43
CA TYR A 391 -43.77 31.45 -21.98
C TYR A 391 -45.05 32.13 -21.45
N LYS A 392 -45.99 32.55 -22.30
CA LYS A 392 -47.21 33.28 -21.88
C LYS A 392 -48.39 32.39 -21.51
N ALA A 393 -48.37 31.09 -21.82
CA ALA A 393 -49.48 30.18 -21.54
C ALA A 393 -49.57 29.75 -20.06
N ASP A 394 -48.47 29.76 -19.31
CA ASP A 394 -48.41 29.15 -17.95
C ASP A 394 -48.79 30.09 -16.79
N ILE A 395 -49.13 31.35 -17.06
CA ILE A 395 -49.52 32.33 -16.02
C ILE A 395 -51.05 32.47 -15.88
N ARG A 396 -51.84 31.87 -16.78
CA ARG A 396 -53.32 31.92 -16.71
C ARG A 396 -53.92 30.54 -16.87
N THR A 397 -53.99 29.76 -15.79
CA THR A 397 -55.15 28.89 -15.45
C THR A 397 -54.83 28.05 -14.21
N GLY A 398 -54.87 28.69 -13.05
CA GLY A 398 -55.33 27.99 -11.86
C GLY A 398 -56.83 27.78 -11.96
N SER A 399 -57.29 26.62 -12.42
CA SER A 399 -58.55 26.00 -12.00
C SER A 399 -58.84 24.67 -12.68
N ARG A 400 -58.93 23.64 -11.83
CA ARG A 400 -59.92 22.55 -11.81
C ARG A 400 -60.16 21.67 -13.06
N ILE A 401 -59.87 20.37 -12.83
CA ILE A 401 -60.80 19.23 -12.89
C ILE A 401 -61.04 18.52 -14.25
N ASN A 402 -60.75 17.21 -14.21
CA ASN A 402 -61.38 16.03 -14.85
C ASN A 402 -61.09 15.62 -16.31
N ASN A 403 -60.54 14.38 -16.38
CA ASN A 403 -61.00 13.19 -17.12
C ASN A 403 -61.28 13.20 -18.63
N CYS A 404 -60.74 12.12 -19.24
CA CYS A 404 -61.23 11.32 -20.37
C CYS A 404 -60.99 11.81 -21.81
N LYS A 405 -60.10 11.05 -22.49
CA LYS A 405 -60.21 10.35 -23.79
C LYS A 405 -60.61 11.08 -25.09
N GLU A 406 -60.00 10.53 -26.15
CA GLU A 406 -60.36 10.57 -27.59
C GLU A 406 -60.10 11.91 -28.30
N SER A 407 -59.74 12.00 -29.58
CA SER A 407 -59.14 11.16 -30.62
C SER A 407 -58.90 12.10 -31.80
N GLU A 408 -57.96 11.74 -32.67
CA GLU A 408 -57.91 12.11 -34.10
C GLU A 408 -57.46 13.50 -34.60
N SER A 409 -56.88 13.38 -35.79
CA SER A 409 -56.06 14.28 -36.58
C SER A 409 -56.87 15.05 -37.63
N SER A 410 -56.26 16.15 -38.05
CA SER A 410 -56.56 17.06 -39.16
C SER A 410 -57.01 16.43 -40.49
N GLU A 411 -57.90 17.12 -41.21
CA GLU A 411 -57.65 17.63 -42.57
C GLU A 411 -58.76 18.59 -43.04
N GLU A 412 -58.36 19.58 -43.85
CA GLU A 412 -59.20 20.61 -44.47
C GLU A 412 -60.01 20.06 -45.66
N ASP A 413 -61.26 20.50 -45.83
CA ASP A 413 -61.80 20.92 -47.14
C ASP A 413 -63.11 21.73 -46.95
N PRO A 414 -63.43 22.72 -47.81
CA PRO A 414 -64.52 23.66 -47.58
C PRO A 414 -65.78 23.27 -48.34
N THR A 415 -66.93 23.17 -47.68
CA THR A 415 -68.23 23.59 -48.23
C THR A 415 -69.30 23.60 -47.14
N GLY A 416 -70.10 24.67 -47.13
CA GLY A 416 -71.51 24.61 -46.77
C GLY A 416 -71.87 24.75 -45.30
N THR A 417 -72.42 25.94 -44.98
CA THR A 417 -73.73 26.13 -44.31
C THR A 417 -74.03 25.33 -43.03
N CYS A 418 -74.52 25.88 -41.92
CA CYS A 418 -75.00 27.19 -41.51
C CYS A 418 -75.65 26.91 -40.14
N VAL A 419 -75.49 27.84 -39.17
CA VAL A 419 -76.46 28.11 -38.08
C VAL A 419 -76.59 27.00 -37.01
N GLY A 420 -76.51 27.28 -35.71
CA GLY A 420 -76.39 28.52 -34.98
C GLY A 420 -76.67 28.28 -33.49
N ASN A 421 -76.27 29.27 -32.70
CA ASN A 421 -76.80 29.67 -31.40
C ASN A 421 -76.67 28.72 -30.19
N HIS A 422 -75.73 29.07 -29.31
CA HIS A 422 -75.95 29.64 -27.96
C HIS A 422 -77.16 29.16 -27.13
N PRO A 423 -77.05 29.09 -25.79
CA PRO A 423 -76.15 29.87 -24.92
C PRO A 423 -74.85 29.19 -24.55
#